data_AF-A0A1H7YYM2-F1
#
_entry.id   AF-A0A1H7YYM2-F1
#
_cell.length_a   1.000
_cell.length_b   1.000
_cell.length_c   1.000
_cell.angle_alpha   90.00
_cell.angle_beta   90.00
_cell.angle_gamma   90.00
#
_symmetry.space_group_name_H-M   'P 1'
#
loop_
_entity.id
_entity.type
_entity.pdbx_description
1 polymer ?
#
loop_
_entity_poly.entity_id
_entity_poly.type
_entity_poly.pdbx_seq_one_letter_code
_entity_poly.pdbx_strand_id
1 'polypeptide(L)'
;MDINSRINWMPGMEVTAETFLGMAENWNYKYRLSLRAALGNNRMGLLPESVFNCNGIFVKNRFEVDHLQCLALLASGRIVSADEDVQVTIPMLFGERYYLTVGFGEELTEYEMDGVPYVRPHYVYGISTMEDIEANDLFPLLRFKVTDGVFSMDTEFIPPCLLLSADLRFLDYIERYVDKLFILASHKSLADGEGKRTLLRYVFRLKGYNLQNSMQDFVLLTQEIAQAIDYYIVTPNREQPTDVPLPSYTDIQIWLQWLDDYLAGAAVILDGVVLEDNTIDYEALLAQAKAELYSQLHPELIAKLLADMKEELRAEMQQQTESLTNYINNNLKAAIMEQLGSEMDNRMTQLSVSLNQKFDQLGKDLSESLYEKLYFNMFDHLFNALYVPEPEEKEYIPLI
;
A
#
# COMPACT_ATOMS: atom_id res chain seq x y z
N MET A 1 -26.10 -42.40 33.17
CA MET A 1 -25.67 -42.31 34.58
C MET A 1 -25.76 -40.85 35.00
N ASP A 2 -26.43 -40.53 36.11
CA ASP A 2 -26.51 -39.13 36.56
C ASP A 2 -25.16 -38.69 37.15
N ILE A 3 -24.47 -37.82 36.41
CA ILE A 3 -23.14 -37.28 36.73
C ILE A 3 -23.19 -36.42 38.01
N ASN A 4 -24.38 -36.05 38.50
CA ASN A 4 -24.56 -35.30 39.74
C ASN A 4 -25.06 -36.13 40.93
N SER A 5 -25.17 -37.46 40.75
CA SER A 5 -25.47 -38.35 41.87
C SER A 5 -24.36 -38.25 42.93
N ARG A 6 -24.73 -37.75 44.11
CA ARG A 6 -23.87 -37.72 45.30
C ARG A 6 -24.41 -38.77 46.27
N ILE A 7 -23.51 -39.53 46.90
CA ILE A 7 -23.92 -40.45 47.95
C ILE A 7 -24.45 -39.63 49.11
N ASN A 8 -25.70 -39.91 49.49
CA ASN A 8 -26.33 -39.30 50.64
C ASN A 8 -25.99 -40.13 51.88
N TRP A 9 -24.90 -39.75 52.56
CA TRP A 9 -24.44 -40.44 53.76
C TRP A 9 -25.44 -40.27 54.90
N MET A 10 -25.92 -41.40 55.44
CA MET A 10 -26.87 -41.44 56.55
C MET A 10 -26.22 -42.17 57.73
N PRO A 11 -26.45 -41.73 58.99
CA PRO A 11 -25.98 -42.46 60.16
C PRO A 11 -26.52 -43.90 60.17
N GLY A 12 -25.62 -44.88 60.35
CA GLY A 12 -25.97 -46.30 60.35
C GLY A 12 -26.16 -46.96 58.98
N MET A 13 -25.82 -46.25 57.89
CA MET A 13 -25.82 -46.82 56.54
C MET A 13 -24.80 -47.96 56.41
N GLU A 14 -25.23 -49.08 55.82
CA GLU A 14 -24.34 -50.19 55.49
C GLU A 14 -23.37 -49.78 54.38
N VAL A 15 -22.10 -50.07 54.59
CA VAL A 15 -21.02 -49.71 53.67
C VAL A 15 -20.73 -50.91 52.77
N THR A 16 -21.10 -50.80 51.49
CA THR A 16 -20.88 -51.84 50.48
C THR A 16 -19.81 -51.41 49.47
N ALA A 17 -19.21 -52.37 48.76
CA ALA A 17 -18.23 -52.09 47.70
C ALA A 17 -18.82 -51.22 46.58
N GLU A 18 -20.08 -51.45 46.19
CA GLU A 18 -20.80 -50.65 45.18
C GLU A 18 -20.91 -49.17 45.57
N THR A 19 -21.04 -48.88 46.88
CA THR A 19 -21.07 -47.50 47.39
C THR A 19 -19.76 -46.78 47.07
N PHE A 20 -18.61 -47.44 47.23
CA PHE A 20 -17.31 -46.84 46.91
C PHE A 20 -17.02 -46.84 45.42
N LEU A 21 -17.42 -47.87 44.66
CA LEU A 21 -17.21 -47.93 43.21
C LEU A 21 -17.97 -46.80 42.50
N GLY A 22 -19.25 -46.58 42.82
CA GLY A 22 -20.03 -45.48 42.24
C GLY A 22 -19.51 -44.09 42.64
N MET A 23 -19.00 -43.94 43.88
CA MET A 23 -18.33 -42.71 44.31
C MET A 23 -17.05 -42.46 43.51
N ALA A 24 -16.21 -43.49 43.38
CA ALA A 24 -14.93 -43.43 42.72
C ALA A 24 -15.11 -43.11 41.24
N GLU A 25 -16.06 -43.74 40.54
CA GLU A 25 -16.32 -43.46 39.12
C GLU A 25 -16.74 -42.00 38.87
N ASN A 26 -17.67 -41.47 39.67
CA ASN A 26 -18.15 -40.10 39.49
C ASN A 26 -17.08 -39.06 39.86
N TRP A 27 -16.34 -39.29 40.95
CA TRP A 27 -15.20 -38.46 41.33
C TRP A 27 -14.08 -38.53 40.29
N ASN A 28 -13.73 -39.73 39.83
CA ASN A 28 -12.72 -39.93 38.80
C ASN A 28 -13.09 -39.22 37.50
N TYR A 29 -14.35 -39.28 37.06
CA TYR A 29 -14.77 -38.57 35.84
C TYR A 29 -14.62 -37.05 35.95
N LYS A 30 -15.16 -36.44 37.04
CA LYS A 30 -15.05 -34.99 37.26
C LYS A 30 -13.61 -34.55 37.45
N TYR A 31 -12.83 -35.35 38.17
CA TYR A 31 -11.42 -35.08 38.41
C TYR A 31 -10.61 -35.18 37.12
N ARG A 32 -10.84 -36.20 36.28
CA ARG A 32 -10.20 -36.34 34.95
C ARG A 32 -10.50 -35.15 34.05
N LEU A 33 -11.75 -34.71 33.97
CA LEU A 33 -12.11 -33.51 33.20
C LEU A 33 -11.41 -32.26 33.74
N SER A 34 -11.35 -32.11 35.06
CA SER A 34 -10.70 -30.97 35.71
C SER A 34 -9.19 -30.98 35.47
N LEU A 35 -8.53 -32.13 35.60
CA LEU A 35 -7.11 -32.30 35.31
C LEU A 35 -6.79 -32.02 33.85
N ARG A 36 -7.60 -32.58 32.95
CA ARG A 36 -7.44 -32.38 31.50
C ARG A 36 -7.56 -30.90 31.14
N ALA A 37 -8.51 -30.18 31.72
CA ALA A 37 -8.69 -28.75 31.49
C ALA A 37 -7.60 -27.89 32.17
N ALA A 38 -7.27 -28.19 33.43
CA ALA A 38 -6.40 -27.33 34.26
C ALA A 38 -4.91 -27.57 34.06
N LEU A 39 -4.48 -28.81 33.85
CA LEU A 39 -3.07 -29.18 33.67
C LEU A 39 -2.73 -29.40 32.20
N GLY A 40 -3.63 -30.06 31.47
CA GLY A 40 -3.35 -30.51 30.11
C GLY A 40 -3.72 -29.52 29.02
N ASN A 41 -4.54 -28.50 29.30
CA ASN A 41 -5.23 -27.71 28.26
C ASN A 41 -5.88 -28.61 27.17
N ASN A 42 -6.44 -29.75 27.60
CA ASN A 42 -6.97 -30.83 26.76
C ASN A 42 -5.96 -31.67 25.97
N ARG A 43 -4.66 -31.57 26.29
CA ARG A 43 -3.57 -32.37 25.72
C ARG A 43 -3.07 -33.45 26.69
N MET A 44 -2.47 -34.49 26.12
CA MET A 44 -1.70 -35.49 26.85
C MET A 44 -0.26 -35.00 27.02
N GLY A 45 0.45 -35.51 28.01
CA GLY A 45 1.87 -35.18 28.20
C GLY A 45 2.46 -35.72 29.49
N LEU A 46 3.78 -35.80 29.53
CA LEU A 46 4.55 -35.99 30.75
C LEU A 46 4.20 -34.90 31.76
N LEU A 47 4.01 -35.32 33.02
CA LEU A 47 3.71 -34.41 34.10
C LEU A 47 4.97 -33.59 34.48
N PRO A 48 4.80 -32.30 34.82
CA PRO A 48 5.91 -31.44 35.24
C PRO A 48 6.72 -32.03 36.39
N GLU A 49 8.03 -31.81 36.37
CA GLU A 49 8.97 -32.21 37.44
C GLU A 49 9.03 -33.72 37.72
N SER A 50 8.39 -34.53 36.88
CA SER A 50 8.48 -35.99 36.96
C SER A 50 9.73 -36.52 36.28
N VAL A 51 10.25 -37.63 36.80
CA VAL A 51 11.36 -38.34 36.17
C VAL A 51 10.79 -39.18 35.03
N PHE A 52 11.39 -39.04 33.84
CA PHE A 52 11.08 -39.87 32.69
C PHE A 52 12.33 -40.64 32.26
N ASN A 53 12.23 -41.97 32.19
CA ASN A 53 13.27 -42.85 31.69
C ASN A 53 12.64 -43.98 30.89
N CYS A 54 12.98 -44.09 29.61
CA CYS A 54 12.55 -45.18 28.75
C CYS A 54 13.70 -45.56 27.82
N ASN A 55 14.74 -46.20 28.37
CA ASN A 55 15.87 -46.68 27.59
C ASN A 55 15.77 -48.20 27.46
N GLY A 56 15.77 -48.68 26.21
CA GLY A 56 15.60 -50.11 25.95
C GLY A 56 16.52 -50.65 24.86
N ILE A 57 16.49 -51.96 24.71
CA ILE A 57 17.29 -52.70 23.73
C ILE A 57 16.43 -53.68 22.96
N PHE A 58 16.83 -53.94 21.71
CA PHE A 58 16.21 -54.96 20.87
C PHE A 58 16.85 -56.32 21.16
N VAL A 59 16.04 -57.27 21.63
CA VAL A 59 16.45 -58.64 21.95
C VAL A 59 15.60 -59.61 21.12
N LYS A 60 16.19 -60.14 20.04
CA LYS A 60 15.53 -61.04 19.08
C LYS A 60 14.25 -60.41 18.48
N ASN A 61 13.08 -60.86 18.93
CA ASN A 61 11.77 -60.38 18.48
C ASN A 61 11.05 -59.55 19.56
N ARG A 62 11.79 -59.02 20.53
CA ARG A 62 11.27 -58.26 21.65
C ARG A 62 12.04 -56.95 21.82
N PHE A 63 11.36 -55.96 22.36
CA PHE A 63 11.96 -54.75 22.88
C PHE A 63 11.86 -54.79 24.40
N GLU A 64 12.99 -54.62 25.07
CA GLU A 64 13.11 -54.71 26.53
C GLU A 64 13.58 -53.36 27.07
N VAL A 65 12.86 -52.83 28.05
CA VAL A 65 13.20 -51.59 28.77
C VAL A 65 13.49 -51.99 30.21
N ASP A 66 14.75 -51.81 30.61
CA ASP A 66 15.17 -51.99 31.99
C ASP A 66 14.75 -50.73 32.77
N HIS A 67 13.85 -50.89 33.74
CA HIS A 67 13.37 -49.81 34.62
C HIS A 67 12.71 -48.61 33.89
N LEU A 68 11.51 -48.81 33.34
CA LEU A 68 10.68 -47.72 32.80
C LEU A 68 10.19 -46.84 33.94
N GLN A 69 10.44 -45.53 33.86
CA GLN A 69 9.83 -44.53 34.72
C GLN A 69 9.02 -43.55 33.88
N CYS A 70 7.71 -43.48 34.12
CA CYS A 70 6.83 -42.59 33.38
C CYS A 70 5.64 -42.14 34.23
N LEU A 71 5.51 -40.83 34.38
CA LEU A 71 4.33 -40.19 34.96
C LEU A 71 3.69 -39.27 33.91
N ALA A 72 2.58 -39.71 33.32
CA ALA A 72 1.99 -39.04 32.16
C ALA A 72 0.47 -38.88 32.27
N LEU A 73 -0.03 -37.72 31.81
CA LEU A 73 -1.44 -37.45 31.61
C LEU A 73 -1.85 -37.93 30.21
N LEU A 74 -2.89 -38.75 30.12
CA LEU A 74 -3.44 -39.27 28.86
C LEU A 74 -4.56 -38.37 28.32
N ALA A 75 -4.97 -38.59 27.06
CA ALA A 75 -6.03 -37.82 26.41
C ALA A 75 -7.39 -37.92 27.14
N SER A 76 -7.67 -39.04 27.80
CA SER A 76 -8.85 -39.22 28.65
C SER A 76 -8.82 -38.44 29.97
N GLY A 77 -7.66 -37.89 30.34
CA GLY A 77 -7.42 -37.29 31.67
C GLY A 77 -6.98 -38.30 32.74
N ARG A 78 -6.78 -39.58 32.38
CA ARG A 78 -6.14 -40.58 33.27
C ARG A 78 -4.65 -40.30 33.41
N ILE A 79 -4.06 -40.70 34.55
CA ILE A 79 -2.63 -40.57 34.82
C ILE A 79 -2.00 -41.96 34.85
N VAL A 80 -1.06 -42.23 33.95
CA VAL A 80 -0.16 -43.38 34.02
C VAL A 80 0.99 -43.05 34.96
N SER A 81 1.31 -43.99 35.85
CA SER A 81 2.40 -43.93 36.82
C SER A 81 3.15 -45.26 36.77
N ALA A 82 3.92 -45.47 35.70
CA ALA A 82 4.70 -46.67 35.47
C ALA A 82 6.10 -46.54 36.12
N ASP A 83 6.49 -47.56 36.87
CA ASP A 83 7.81 -47.73 37.49
C ASP A 83 8.10 -49.25 37.54
N GLU A 84 8.41 -49.84 36.37
CA GLU A 84 8.51 -51.29 36.19
C GLU A 84 9.37 -51.69 34.97
N ASP A 85 9.79 -52.96 34.91
CA ASP A 85 10.45 -53.53 33.75
C ASP A 85 9.43 -53.86 32.65
N VAL A 86 9.74 -53.51 31.41
CA VAL A 86 8.80 -53.66 30.29
C VAL A 86 9.40 -54.54 29.20
N GLN A 87 8.63 -55.53 28.77
CA GLN A 87 8.98 -56.39 27.63
C GLN A 87 7.81 -56.44 26.64
N VAL A 88 8.06 -55.98 25.41
CA VAL A 88 7.04 -55.95 24.35
C VAL A 88 7.48 -56.81 23.18
N THR A 89 6.58 -57.65 22.68
CA THR A 89 6.84 -58.45 21.47
C THR A 89 6.64 -57.60 20.23
N ILE A 90 7.60 -57.63 19.32
CA ILE A 90 7.57 -56.85 18.08
C ILE A 90 6.71 -57.59 17.04
N PRO A 91 5.57 -57.03 16.61
CA PRO A 91 4.74 -57.66 15.59
C PRO A 91 5.38 -57.57 14.20
N MET A 92 4.92 -58.39 13.25
CA MET A 92 5.26 -58.18 11.83
C MET A 92 4.56 -56.92 11.34
N LEU A 93 5.35 -55.93 10.96
CA LEU A 93 4.91 -54.58 10.68
C LEU A 93 5.46 -54.12 9.32
N PHE A 94 4.65 -53.38 8.55
CA PHE A 94 4.94 -53.00 7.16
C PHE A 94 5.18 -51.49 6.96
N GLY A 95 5.09 -50.70 8.02
CA GLY A 95 5.26 -49.25 8.01
C GLY A 95 6.68 -48.83 8.37
N GLU A 96 6.96 -47.53 8.22
CA GLU A 96 8.28 -46.95 8.50
C GLU A 96 8.44 -46.46 9.94
N ARG A 97 7.33 -46.20 10.64
CA ARG A 97 7.33 -45.55 11.95
C ARG A 97 6.32 -46.20 12.88
N TYR A 98 6.78 -46.49 14.09
CA TYR A 98 6.00 -47.10 15.16
C TYR A 98 6.36 -46.48 16.50
N TYR A 99 5.51 -46.69 17.50
CA TYR A 99 5.71 -46.16 18.84
C TYR A 99 5.60 -47.25 19.88
N LEU A 100 6.48 -47.24 20.87
CA LEU A 100 6.23 -47.94 22.12
C LEU A 100 5.18 -47.12 22.88
N THR A 101 4.09 -47.77 23.28
CA THR A 101 2.98 -47.11 23.97
C THR A 101 2.68 -47.76 25.31
N VAL A 102 2.11 -46.96 26.21
CA VAL A 102 1.51 -47.43 27.46
C VAL A 102 0.06 -46.99 27.54
N GLY A 103 -0.81 -47.88 27.99
CA GLY A 103 -2.22 -47.62 28.22
C GLY A 103 -2.74 -48.37 29.45
N PHE A 104 -4.04 -48.23 29.70
CA PHE A 104 -4.72 -48.97 30.76
C PHE A 104 -5.33 -50.26 30.21
N GLY A 105 -5.02 -51.38 30.84
CA GLY A 105 -5.74 -52.63 30.64
C GLY A 105 -7.13 -52.61 31.27
N GLU A 106 -7.95 -53.60 30.92
CA GLU A 106 -9.28 -53.80 31.53
C GLU A 106 -9.18 -54.41 32.93
N GLU A 107 -8.09 -55.12 33.20
CA GLU A 107 -7.87 -55.82 34.46
C GLU A 107 -7.22 -54.90 35.51
N LEU A 108 -7.50 -55.23 36.76
CA LEU A 108 -6.86 -54.64 37.92
C LEU A 108 -5.81 -55.63 38.44
N THR A 109 -4.63 -55.13 38.81
CA THR A 109 -3.56 -55.97 39.32
C THR A 109 -3.48 -55.85 40.85
N GLU A 110 -3.47 -56.99 41.53
CA GLU A 110 -3.37 -57.10 42.98
C GLU A 110 -1.92 -57.08 43.42
N TYR A 111 -1.63 -56.35 44.50
CA TYR A 111 -0.31 -56.24 45.09
C TYR A 111 -0.42 -56.29 46.60
N GLU A 112 0.70 -56.62 47.24
CA GLU A 112 0.83 -56.63 48.69
C GLU A 112 2.09 -55.83 49.06
N MET A 113 1.92 -54.80 49.89
CA MET A 113 3.04 -54.05 50.45
C MET A 113 2.88 -54.03 51.97
N ASP A 114 3.91 -54.46 52.70
CA ASP A 114 3.92 -54.53 54.16
C ASP A 114 2.70 -55.27 54.77
N GLY A 115 2.18 -56.29 54.08
CA GLY A 115 1.02 -57.08 54.54
C GLY A 115 -0.35 -56.48 54.24
N VAL A 116 -0.42 -55.36 53.53
CA VAL A 116 -1.68 -54.73 53.11
C VAL A 116 -1.91 -55.00 51.62
N PRO A 117 -2.97 -55.73 51.24
CA PRO A 117 -3.33 -55.92 49.85
C PRO A 117 -3.91 -54.61 49.29
N TYR A 118 -3.43 -54.21 48.12
CA TYR A 118 -3.96 -53.07 47.38
C TYR A 118 -3.97 -53.38 45.88
N VAL A 119 -4.79 -52.62 45.17
CA VAL A 119 -5.07 -52.86 43.75
C VAL A 119 -4.62 -51.63 42.97
N ARG A 120 -3.89 -51.84 41.88
CA ARG A 120 -3.50 -50.77 40.94
C ARG A 120 -3.97 -51.12 39.52
N PRO A 121 -4.14 -50.11 38.66
CA PRO A 121 -4.49 -50.34 37.26
C PRO A 121 -3.40 -51.18 36.58
N HIS A 122 -3.80 -52.19 35.80
CA HIS A 122 -2.86 -52.91 34.95
C HIS A 122 -2.45 -52.02 33.78
N TYR A 123 -1.14 -51.86 33.54
CA TYR A 123 -0.65 -51.16 32.36
C TYR A 123 -0.40 -52.13 31.22
N VAL A 124 -0.84 -51.75 30.02
CA VAL A 124 -0.63 -52.53 28.80
C VAL A 124 0.37 -51.80 27.93
N TYR A 125 1.41 -52.51 27.53
CA TYR A 125 2.46 -52.01 26.66
C TYR A 125 2.35 -52.62 25.28
N GLY A 126 2.56 -51.82 24.25
CA GLY A 126 2.40 -52.25 22.88
C GLY A 126 3.26 -51.48 21.89
N ILE A 127 3.31 -51.99 20.67
CA ILE A 127 3.83 -51.26 19.51
C ILE A 127 2.64 -50.82 18.68
N SER A 128 2.48 -49.51 18.54
CA SER A 128 1.30 -48.89 17.94
C SER A 128 1.68 -47.93 16.81
N THR A 129 0.76 -47.70 15.89
CA THR A 129 0.84 -46.61 14.92
C THR A 129 0.36 -45.30 15.53
N MET A 130 0.56 -44.17 14.82
CA MET A 130 -0.01 -42.88 15.27
C MET A 130 -1.54 -42.92 15.27
N GLU A 131 -2.16 -43.56 14.27
CA GLU A 131 -3.62 -43.70 14.19
C GLU A 131 -4.16 -44.45 15.41
N ASP A 132 -3.46 -45.50 15.86
CA ASP A 132 -3.82 -46.24 17.07
C ASP A 132 -3.74 -45.37 18.32
N ILE A 133 -2.72 -44.50 18.43
CA ILE A 133 -2.53 -43.59 19.56
C ILE A 133 -3.63 -42.53 19.59
N GLU A 134 -4.06 -42.03 18.43
CA GLU A 134 -5.10 -41.01 18.36
C GLU A 134 -6.50 -41.60 18.58
N ALA A 135 -6.73 -42.84 18.14
CA ALA A 135 -8.00 -43.54 18.30
C ALA A 135 -8.20 -44.10 19.72
N ASN A 136 -7.12 -44.42 20.43
CA ASN A 136 -7.15 -45.05 21.74
C ASN A 136 -6.53 -44.16 22.83
N ASP A 137 -6.81 -44.48 24.09
CA ASP A 137 -6.21 -43.75 25.21
C ASP A 137 -4.82 -44.31 25.54
N LEU A 138 -3.87 -44.07 24.63
CA LEU A 138 -2.49 -44.53 24.70
C LEU A 138 -1.52 -43.35 24.81
N PHE A 139 -0.41 -43.55 25.52
CA PHE A 139 0.67 -42.58 25.62
C PHE A 139 1.94 -43.11 24.93
N PRO A 140 2.51 -42.36 23.96
CA PRO A 140 3.74 -42.78 23.31
C PRO A 140 4.97 -42.48 24.17
N LEU A 141 5.79 -43.51 24.39
CA LEU A 141 7.02 -43.48 25.19
C LEU A 141 8.27 -43.31 24.33
N LEU A 142 8.34 -44.04 23.22
CA LEU A 142 9.45 -44.01 22.26
C LEU A 142 8.93 -44.10 20.84
N ARG A 143 9.73 -43.63 19.88
CA ARG A 143 9.49 -43.83 18.44
C ARG A 143 10.56 -44.75 17.87
N PHE A 144 10.13 -45.65 17.01
CA PHE A 144 10.97 -46.56 16.26
C PHE A 144 10.95 -46.18 14.78
N LYS A 145 12.14 -46.22 14.15
CA LYS A 145 12.30 -46.18 12.70
C LYS A 145 12.51 -47.60 12.18
N VAL A 146 11.79 -47.94 11.12
CA VAL A 146 11.94 -49.22 10.43
C VAL A 146 12.57 -48.93 9.07
N THR A 147 13.75 -49.51 8.83
CA THR A 147 14.45 -49.40 7.54
C THR A 147 14.84 -50.81 7.12
N ASP A 148 14.39 -51.22 5.93
CA ASP A 148 14.60 -52.58 5.40
C ASP A 148 14.19 -53.70 6.39
N GLY A 149 13.12 -53.46 7.15
CA GLY A 149 12.61 -54.40 8.17
C GLY A 149 13.39 -54.43 9.48
N VAL A 150 14.42 -53.59 9.63
CA VAL A 150 15.20 -53.46 10.87
C VAL A 150 14.65 -52.31 11.71
N PHE A 151 14.29 -52.62 12.97
CA PHE A 151 13.87 -51.62 13.95
C PHE A 151 15.09 -50.94 14.56
N SER A 152 15.00 -49.62 14.68
CA SER A 152 15.97 -48.79 15.38
C SER A 152 15.24 -47.75 16.24
N MET A 153 15.82 -47.38 17.38
CA MET A 153 15.27 -46.32 18.22
C MET A 153 15.53 -44.96 17.58
N ASP A 154 14.53 -44.11 17.58
CA ASP A 154 14.67 -42.74 17.15
C ASP A 154 15.03 -41.83 18.32
N THR A 155 16.31 -41.48 18.41
CA THR A 155 16.83 -40.61 19.48
C THR A 155 16.27 -39.20 19.41
N GLU A 156 15.78 -38.76 18.24
CA GLU A 156 15.24 -37.41 18.06
C GLU A 156 13.81 -37.28 18.57
N PHE A 157 13.12 -38.38 18.84
CA PHE A 157 11.75 -38.33 19.33
C PHE A 157 11.69 -37.69 20.72
N ILE A 158 10.75 -36.75 20.87
CA ILE A 158 10.41 -36.12 22.14
C ILE A 158 8.99 -36.61 22.49
N PRO A 159 8.80 -37.33 23.60
CA PRO A 159 7.48 -37.72 24.06
C PRO A 159 6.57 -36.50 24.26
N PRO A 160 5.24 -36.64 24.23
CA PRO A 160 4.34 -35.55 24.54
C PRO A 160 4.63 -35.00 25.94
N CYS A 161 4.71 -33.68 26.07
CA CYS A 161 5.06 -33.00 27.31
C CYS A 161 4.05 -31.90 27.62
N LEU A 162 3.72 -31.68 28.90
CA LEU A 162 2.86 -30.55 29.29
C LEU A 162 3.66 -29.24 29.40
N LEU A 163 4.87 -29.32 29.97
CA LEU A 163 5.83 -28.22 30.02
C LEU A 163 7.07 -28.54 29.19
N LEU A 164 7.75 -27.51 28.72
CA LEU A 164 9.00 -27.67 27.97
C LEU A 164 10.11 -28.28 28.84
N SER A 165 10.08 -28.10 30.16
CA SER A 165 11.08 -28.62 31.09
C SER A 165 11.21 -30.14 31.12
N ALA A 166 10.23 -30.87 30.58
CA ALA A 166 10.30 -32.32 30.47
C ALA A 166 11.37 -32.80 29.47
N ASP A 167 11.82 -31.94 28.54
CA ASP A 167 12.91 -32.26 27.63
C ASP A 167 13.79 -31.03 27.37
N LEU A 168 15.09 -31.14 27.67
CA LEU A 168 16.02 -30.01 27.56
C LEU A 168 16.25 -29.56 26.10
N ARG A 169 15.99 -30.43 25.11
CA ARG A 169 16.16 -30.10 23.68
C ARG A 169 15.27 -28.95 23.22
N PHE A 170 14.19 -28.65 23.94
CA PHE A 170 13.37 -27.47 23.65
C PHE A 170 14.15 -26.16 23.75
N LEU A 171 15.17 -26.06 24.61
CA LEU A 171 16.06 -24.89 24.65
C LEU A 171 16.78 -24.70 23.32
N ASP A 172 17.34 -25.78 22.77
CA ASP A 172 18.05 -25.74 21.49
C ASP A 172 17.11 -25.29 20.35
N TYR A 173 15.86 -25.75 20.36
CA TYR A 173 14.86 -25.29 19.38
C TYR A 173 14.50 -23.80 19.55
N ILE A 174 14.32 -23.32 20.78
CA ILE A 174 14.03 -21.92 21.05
C ILE A 174 15.18 -21.04 20.53
N GLU A 175 16.42 -21.35 20.89
CA GLU A 175 17.61 -20.61 20.46
C GLU A 175 17.76 -20.65 18.92
N ARG A 176 17.63 -21.83 18.32
CA ARG A 176 17.68 -22.00 16.87
C ARG A 176 16.63 -21.17 16.14
N TYR A 177 15.38 -21.15 16.63
CA TYR A 177 14.31 -20.37 16.00
C TYR A 177 14.50 -18.87 16.19
N VAL A 178 15.00 -18.43 17.36
CA VAL A 178 15.40 -17.03 17.57
C VAL A 178 16.40 -16.59 16.51
N ASP A 179 17.44 -17.38 16.28
CA ASP A 179 18.49 -17.06 15.31
C ASP A 179 17.98 -17.08 13.87
N LYS A 180 17.27 -18.15 13.47
CA LYS A 180 16.69 -18.26 12.12
C LYS A 180 15.72 -17.12 11.81
N LEU A 181 14.84 -16.77 12.75
CA LEU A 181 13.89 -15.67 12.57
C LEU A 181 14.58 -14.32 12.54
N PHE A 182 15.64 -14.13 13.33
CA PHE A 182 16.40 -12.90 13.30
C PHE A 182 17.11 -12.71 11.96
N ILE A 183 17.66 -13.77 11.37
CA ILE A 183 18.24 -13.77 10.02
C ILE A 183 17.18 -13.37 9.00
N LEU A 184 16.00 -14.00 9.02
CA LEU A 184 14.89 -13.65 8.12
C LEU A 184 14.47 -12.19 8.30
N ALA A 185 14.25 -11.73 9.53
CA ALA A 185 13.81 -10.37 9.79
C ALA A 185 14.86 -9.30 9.39
N SER A 186 16.14 -9.67 9.41
CA SER A 186 17.24 -8.79 9.02
C SER A 186 17.55 -8.86 7.51
N HIS A 187 16.81 -9.67 6.76
CA HIS A 187 17.02 -9.84 5.33
C HIS A 187 16.70 -8.56 4.56
N LYS A 188 17.53 -8.22 3.57
CA LYS A 188 17.42 -6.97 2.80
C LYS A 188 16.09 -6.86 2.05
N SER A 189 15.58 -7.97 1.55
CA SER A 189 14.31 -8.05 0.81
C SER A 189 13.06 -7.75 1.67
N LEU A 190 13.20 -7.64 3.00
CA LEU A 190 12.11 -7.28 3.92
C LEU A 190 12.23 -5.85 4.48
N ALA A 191 13.05 -4.99 3.85
CA ALA A 191 13.41 -3.67 4.38
C ALA A 191 12.19 -2.81 4.78
N ASP A 192 12.19 -2.39 6.05
CA ASP A 192 11.30 -1.45 6.76
C ASP A 192 9.77 -1.63 6.60
N GLY A 193 9.35 -2.82 6.18
CA GLY A 193 7.94 -3.22 6.10
C GLY A 193 7.37 -3.83 7.39
N GLU A 194 6.07 -4.12 7.35
CA GLU A 194 5.33 -4.78 8.43
C GLU A 194 5.87 -6.20 8.71
N GLY A 195 6.24 -6.96 7.67
CA GLY A 195 6.79 -8.32 7.81
C GLY A 195 8.03 -8.37 8.72
N LYS A 196 9.00 -7.46 8.52
CA LYS A 196 10.17 -7.32 9.40
C LYS A 196 9.79 -7.05 10.85
N ARG A 197 8.86 -6.13 11.10
CA ARG A 197 8.41 -5.80 12.47
C ARG A 197 7.72 -6.99 13.13
N THR A 198 6.89 -7.71 12.39
CA THR A 198 6.20 -8.91 12.87
C THR A 198 7.19 -10.02 13.23
N LEU A 199 8.17 -10.30 12.38
CA LEU A 199 9.20 -11.30 12.68
C LEU A 199 10.06 -10.91 13.88
N LEU A 200 10.47 -9.63 13.99
CA LEU A 200 11.19 -9.14 15.18
C LEU A 200 10.37 -9.24 16.47
N ARG A 201 9.04 -9.05 16.39
CA ARG A 201 8.13 -9.27 17.53
C ARG A 201 8.15 -10.73 17.97
N TYR A 202 8.16 -11.68 17.03
CA TYR A 202 8.27 -13.10 17.37
C TYR A 202 9.63 -13.46 17.96
N VAL A 203 10.73 -12.90 17.43
CA VAL A 203 12.07 -13.02 18.04
C VAL A 203 12.05 -12.55 19.49
N PHE A 204 11.44 -11.38 19.76
CA PHE A 204 11.30 -10.88 21.13
C PHE A 204 10.46 -11.80 22.02
N ARG A 205 9.34 -12.33 21.51
CA ARG A 205 8.49 -13.28 22.25
C ARG A 205 9.27 -14.56 22.58
N LEU A 206 9.96 -15.15 21.61
CA LEU A 206 10.74 -16.38 21.81
C LEU A 206 11.88 -16.19 22.81
N LYS A 207 12.58 -15.04 22.81
CA LYS A 207 13.59 -14.73 23.84
C LYS A 207 13.04 -14.66 25.26
N GLY A 208 11.72 -14.45 25.40
CA GLY A 208 11.03 -14.50 26.69
C GLY A 208 10.58 -15.91 27.11
N TYR A 209 10.68 -16.91 26.23
CA TYR A 209 10.36 -18.30 26.57
C TYR A 209 11.50 -18.92 27.39
N ASN A 210 11.12 -19.80 28.30
CA ASN A 210 12.00 -20.65 29.07
C ASN A 210 11.34 -22.03 29.23
N LEU A 211 12.03 -22.95 29.90
CA LEU A 211 11.55 -24.32 30.09
C LEU A 211 10.28 -24.43 30.97
N GLN A 212 9.90 -23.38 31.71
CA GLN A 212 8.68 -23.37 32.52
C GLN A 212 7.42 -23.01 31.69
N ASN A 213 7.59 -22.61 30.43
CA ASN A 213 6.45 -22.40 29.54
C ASN A 213 5.77 -23.71 29.16
N SER A 214 4.48 -23.63 28.85
CA SER A 214 3.72 -24.79 28.39
C SER A 214 4.12 -25.18 26.95
N MET A 215 4.08 -26.48 26.66
CA MET A 215 4.31 -26.97 25.31
C MET A 215 3.25 -26.41 24.34
N GLN A 216 2.00 -26.30 24.80
CA GLN A 216 0.92 -25.74 23.98
C GLN A 216 1.18 -24.30 23.56
N ASP A 217 1.58 -23.43 24.48
CA ASP A 217 1.85 -22.03 24.15
C ASP A 217 3.04 -21.90 23.19
N PHE A 218 4.03 -22.79 23.32
CA PHE A 218 5.14 -22.85 22.39
C PHE A 218 4.69 -23.29 20.99
N VAL A 219 3.89 -24.35 20.89
CA VAL A 219 3.33 -24.83 19.63
C VAL A 219 2.49 -23.75 18.95
N LEU A 220 1.58 -23.10 19.67
CA LEU A 220 0.75 -22.03 19.14
C LEU A 220 1.59 -20.87 18.61
N LEU A 221 2.62 -20.45 19.36
CA LEU A 221 3.55 -19.42 18.90
C LEU A 221 4.28 -19.84 17.62
N THR A 222 4.81 -21.07 17.56
CA THR A 222 5.51 -21.56 16.37
C THR A 222 4.59 -21.71 15.15
N GLN A 223 3.30 -22.02 15.37
CA GLN A 223 2.29 -22.04 14.32
C GLN A 223 1.97 -20.63 13.81
N GLU A 224 1.80 -19.66 14.72
CA GLU A 224 1.64 -18.23 14.37
C GLU A 224 2.83 -17.72 13.55
N ILE A 225 4.05 -18.13 13.93
CA ILE A 225 5.28 -17.81 13.21
C ILE A 225 5.24 -18.38 11.79
N ALA A 226 4.89 -19.67 11.63
CA ALA A 226 4.80 -20.32 10.33
C ALA A 226 3.79 -19.61 9.41
N GLN A 227 2.61 -19.27 9.94
CA GLN A 227 1.58 -18.52 9.22
C GLN A 227 2.05 -17.12 8.81
N ALA A 228 2.78 -16.42 9.67
CA ALA A 228 3.31 -15.10 9.34
C ALA A 228 4.39 -15.19 8.24
N ILE A 229 5.27 -16.18 8.30
CA ILE A 229 6.25 -16.45 7.24
C ILE A 229 5.53 -16.77 5.93
N ASP A 230 4.49 -17.60 5.99
CA ASP A 230 3.71 -17.92 4.80
C ASP A 230 3.14 -16.66 4.15
N TYR A 231 2.51 -15.82 4.95
CA TYR A 231 1.86 -14.60 4.50
C TYR A 231 2.84 -13.56 3.94
N TYR A 232 3.95 -13.29 4.62
CA TYR A 232 4.87 -12.21 4.23
C TYR A 232 5.98 -12.65 3.26
N ILE A 233 6.33 -13.94 3.22
CA ILE A 233 7.49 -14.43 2.46
C ILE A 233 7.06 -15.45 1.41
N VAL A 234 6.37 -16.53 1.79
CA VAL A 234 6.20 -17.67 0.88
C VAL A 234 5.10 -17.44 -0.15
N THR A 235 3.89 -17.14 0.29
CA THR A 235 2.72 -16.93 -0.58
C THR A 235 2.93 -15.83 -1.63
N PRO A 236 3.55 -14.67 -1.31
CA PRO A 236 3.84 -13.64 -2.32
C PRO A 236 4.85 -14.05 -3.40
N ASN A 237 5.70 -15.04 -3.12
CA ASN A 237 6.84 -15.43 -3.96
C ASN A 237 6.72 -16.85 -4.54
N ARG A 238 5.57 -17.51 -4.39
CA ARG A 238 5.27 -18.82 -5.00
C ARG A 238 3.99 -18.76 -5.81
N GLU A 239 4.03 -19.39 -7.00
CA GLU A 239 2.86 -19.48 -7.88
C GLU A 239 1.75 -20.38 -7.33
N GLN A 240 2.11 -21.38 -6.51
CA GLN A 240 1.17 -22.30 -5.87
C GLN A 240 1.32 -22.22 -4.35
N PRO A 241 0.29 -21.72 -3.62
CA PRO A 241 0.28 -21.72 -2.17
C PRO A 241 0.29 -23.17 -1.66
N THR A 242 1.11 -23.44 -0.65
CA THR A 242 1.07 -24.71 0.08
C THR A 242 0.55 -24.41 1.48
N ASP A 243 -0.51 -25.09 1.90
CA ASP A 243 -1.08 -24.85 3.21
C ASP A 243 -0.09 -25.24 4.32
N VAL A 244 0.00 -24.38 5.33
CA VAL A 244 0.75 -24.67 6.57
C VAL A 244 0.05 -25.82 7.30
N PRO A 245 0.73 -26.97 7.54
CA PRO A 245 0.12 -28.12 8.20
C PRO A 245 -0.22 -27.79 9.67
N LEU A 246 -1.13 -28.57 10.24
CA LEU A 246 -1.45 -28.46 11.66
C LEU A 246 -0.33 -29.11 12.50
N PRO A 247 0.09 -28.48 13.61
CA PRO A 247 1.07 -29.09 14.51
C PRO A 247 0.56 -30.38 15.15
N SER A 248 1.41 -31.40 15.19
CA SER A 248 1.17 -32.60 16.01
C SER A 248 1.63 -32.36 17.44
N TYR A 249 0.73 -32.56 18.40
CA TYR A 249 1.03 -32.47 19.83
C TYR A 249 1.53 -33.81 20.39
N THR A 250 1.22 -34.90 19.69
CA THR A 250 1.60 -36.27 20.06
C THR A 250 3.00 -36.62 19.56
N ASP A 251 3.40 -36.06 18.43
CA ASP A 251 4.77 -36.13 17.91
C ASP A 251 5.23 -34.75 17.48
N ILE A 252 5.65 -33.98 18.49
CA ILE A 252 6.05 -32.60 18.32
C ILE A 252 7.30 -32.46 17.43
N GLN A 253 8.16 -33.48 17.40
CA GLN A 253 9.39 -33.42 16.63
C GLN A 253 9.11 -33.34 15.11
N ILE A 254 8.02 -33.96 14.62
CA ILE A 254 7.61 -33.83 13.22
C ILE A 254 7.32 -32.36 12.88
N TRP A 255 6.59 -31.67 13.76
CA TRP A 255 6.25 -30.25 13.57
C TRP A 255 7.50 -29.36 13.64
N LEU A 256 8.36 -29.59 14.63
CA LEU A 256 9.58 -28.80 14.80
C LEU A 256 10.53 -28.96 13.61
N GLN A 257 10.72 -30.20 13.13
CA GLN A 257 11.54 -30.45 11.95
C GLN A 257 10.96 -29.79 10.70
N TRP A 258 9.65 -29.91 10.49
CA TRP A 258 8.97 -29.26 9.37
C TRP A 258 9.16 -27.73 9.42
N LEU A 259 9.02 -27.12 10.59
CA LEU A 259 9.22 -25.68 10.77
C LEU A 259 10.67 -25.27 10.50
N ASP A 260 11.62 -26.09 10.94
CA ASP A 260 13.04 -25.87 10.70
C ASP A 260 13.38 -25.81 9.20
N ASP A 261 12.82 -26.74 8.43
CA ASP A 261 12.96 -26.82 6.97
C ASP A 261 12.21 -25.66 6.28
N TYR A 262 11.03 -25.32 6.80
CA TYR A 262 10.21 -24.22 6.28
C TYR A 262 10.89 -22.85 6.45
N LEU A 263 11.48 -22.59 7.62
CA LEU A 263 12.29 -21.39 7.88
C LEU A 263 13.50 -21.30 6.94
N ALA A 264 14.18 -22.42 6.69
CA ALA A 264 15.30 -22.47 5.76
C ALA A 264 14.85 -22.19 4.32
N GLY A 265 13.74 -22.79 3.90
CA GLY A 265 13.14 -22.53 2.59
C GLY A 265 12.72 -21.07 2.41
N ALA A 266 12.18 -20.43 3.44
CA ALA A 266 11.82 -19.02 3.42
C ALA A 266 13.05 -18.10 3.22
N ALA A 267 14.19 -18.44 3.81
CA ALA A 267 15.44 -17.70 3.60
C ALA A 267 15.89 -17.78 2.13
N VAL A 268 15.87 -19.00 1.56
CA VAL A 268 16.21 -19.22 0.14
C VAL A 268 15.28 -18.44 -0.80
N ILE A 269 13.99 -18.37 -0.49
CA ILE A 269 13.04 -17.55 -1.25
C ILE A 269 13.47 -16.09 -1.23
N LEU A 270 13.75 -15.53 -0.05
CA LEU A 270 14.16 -14.13 0.10
C LEU A 270 15.48 -13.81 -0.61
N ASP A 271 16.43 -14.74 -0.62
CA ASP A 271 17.69 -14.63 -1.38
C ASP A 271 17.44 -14.54 -2.89
N GLY A 272 16.39 -15.19 -3.39
CA GLY A 272 15.97 -15.17 -4.79
C GLY A 272 15.11 -13.95 -5.18
N VAL A 273 14.59 -13.18 -4.22
CA VAL A 273 13.79 -11.98 -4.50
C VAL A 273 14.70 -10.88 -5.05
N VAL A 274 14.56 -10.60 -6.34
CA VAL A 274 15.14 -9.41 -6.98
C VAL A 274 14.26 -8.23 -6.58
N LEU A 275 14.76 -7.37 -5.70
CA LEU A 275 14.15 -6.08 -5.45
C LEU A 275 14.25 -5.27 -6.75
N GLU A 276 13.13 -5.06 -7.44
CA GLU A 276 13.06 -4.01 -8.46
C GLU A 276 13.39 -2.69 -7.77
N ASP A 277 14.45 -2.03 -8.24
CA ASP A 277 14.91 -0.75 -7.71
C ASP A 277 13.85 0.31 -8.06
N ASN A 278 12.83 0.40 -7.21
CA ASN A 278 11.76 1.40 -7.31
C ASN A 278 12.26 2.79 -6.90
N THR A 279 13.57 3.04 -6.92
CA THR A 279 14.10 4.39 -6.96
C THR A 279 13.54 5.09 -8.19
N ILE A 280 12.50 5.87 -7.96
CA ILE A 280 11.94 6.80 -8.93
C ILE A 280 13.11 7.68 -9.39
N ASP A 281 13.51 7.53 -10.65
CA ASP A 281 14.50 8.40 -11.27
C ASP A 281 13.86 9.80 -11.43
N TYR A 282 14.05 10.61 -10.40
CA TYR A 282 13.58 11.99 -10.35
C TYR A 282 14.10 12.83 -11.51
N GLU A 283 15.29 12.51 -12.05
CA GLU A 283 15.84 13.21 -13.20
C GLU A 283 15.08 12.85 -14.48
N ALA A 284 14.75 11.56 -14.68
CA ALA A 284 13.94 11.11 -15.80
C ALA A 284 12.52 11.69 -15.77
N LEU A 285 11.88 11.72 -14.60
CA LEU A 285 10.54 12.29 -14.41
C LEU A 285 10.52 13.81 -14.63
N LEU A 286 11.55 14.52 -14.17
CA LEU A 286 11.71 15.95 -14.41
C LEU A 286 11.95 16.24 -15.90
N ALA A 287 12.72 15.40 -16.59
CA ALA A 287 12.94 15.52 -18.03
C ALA A 287 11.65 15.30 -18.83
N GLN A 288 10.86 14.30 -18.46
CA GLN A 288 9.55 14.03 -19.09
C GLN A 288 8.55 15.17 -18.84
N ALA A 289 8.44 15.66 -17.60
CA ALA A 289 7.59 16.80 -17.27
C ALA A 289 7.99 18.07 -18.03
N LYS A 290 9.30 18.34 -18.19
CA LYS A 290 9.79 19.44 -19.02
C LYS A 290 9.40 19.27 -20.49
N ALA A 291 9.54 18.06 -21.04
CA ALA A 291 9.20 17.79 -22.44
C ALA A 291 7.70 17.95 -22.72
N GLU A 292 6.83 17.51 -21.82
CA GLU A 292 5.38 17.73 -21.91
C GLU A 292 5.03 19.22 -21.82
N LEU A 293 5.67 19.97 -20.91
CA LEU A 293 5.44 21.40 -20.74
C LEU A 293 5.86 22.21 -21.98
N TYR A 294 6.97 21.86 -22.63
CA TYR A 294 7.42 22.50 -23.87
C TYR A 294 6.59 22.10 -25.10
N SER A 295 6.12 20.85 -25.17
CA SER A 295 5.40 20.34 -26.35
C SER A 295 3.91 20.70 -26.36
N GLN A 296 3.26 20.81 -25.20
CA GLN A 296 1.81 21.05 -25.11
C GLN A 296 1.45 22.44 -24.63
N LEU A 297 2.06 22.91 -23.53
CA LEU A 297 1.65 24.19 -22.91
C LEU A 297 2.26 25.41 -23.59
N HIS A 298 3.50 25.32 -24.03
CA HIS A 298 4.21 26.45 -24.63
C HIS A 298 3.61 26.93 -25.98
N PRO A 299 3.17 26.04 -26.90
CA PRO A 299 2.49 26.46 -28.13
C PRO A 299 1.11 27.06 -27.87
N GLU A 300 0.35 26.50 -26.92
CA GLU A 300 -1.00 26.99 -26.57
C GLU A 300 -0.94 28.39 -25.94
N LEU A 301 0.00 28.62 -25.02
CA LEU A 301 0.22 29.94 -24.41
C LEU A 301 0.66 30.98 -25.44
N ILE A 302 1.57 30.63 -26.36
CA ILE A 302 1.99 31.53 -27.45
C ILE A 302 0.81 31.83 -28.38
N ALA A 303 0.03 30.82 -28.76
CA ALA A 303 -1.12 31.00 -29.66
C ALA A 303 -2.17 31.91 -29.04
N LYS A 304 -2.46 31.74 -27.73
CA LYS A 304 -3.39 32.58 -26.99
C LYS A 304 -2.88 34.02 -26.87
N LEU A 305 -1.62 34.21 -26.49
CA LEU A 305 -1.01 35.54 -26.38
C LEU A 305 -0.99 36.27 -27.73
N LEU A 306 -0.70 35.58 -28.83
CA LEU A 306 -0.76 36.15 -30.18
C LEU A 306 -2.20 36.50 -30.61
N ALA A 307 -3.20 35.74 -30.16
CA ALA A 307 -4.60 36.05 -30.43
C ALA A 307 -5.03 37.31 -29.67
N ASP A 308 -4.74 37.36 -28.37
CA ASP A 308 -5.07 38.49 -27.49
C ASP A 308 -4.39 39.78 -27.98
N MET A 309 -3.09 39.73 -28.31
CA MET A 309 -2.36 40.87 -28.87
C MET A 309 -2.94 41.35 -30.21
N LYS A 310 -3.40 40.44 -31.08
CA LYS A 310 -4.02 40.81 -32.36
C LYS A 310 -5.36 41.51 -32.16
N GLU A 311 -6.12 41.10 -31.17
CA GLU A 311 -7.42 41.70 -30.85
C GLU A 311 -7.23 43.09 -30.24
N GLU A 312 -6.30 43.23 -29.29
CA GLU A 312 -5.96 44.50 -28.66
C GLU A 312 -5.40 45.51 -29.67
N LEU A 313 -4.48 45.07 -30.55
CA LEU A 313 -3.94 45.92 -31.62
C LEU A 313 -5.03 46.37 -32.61
N ARG A 314 -6.01 45.50 -32.92
CA ARG A 314 -7.14 45.88 -33.79
C ARG A 314 -8.02 46.93 -33.13
N ALA A 315 -8.30 46.78 -31.84
CA ALA A 315 -9.09 47.74 -31.09
C ALA A 315 -8.40 49.11 -31.02
N GLU A 316 -7.10 49.14 -30.72
CA GLU A 316 -6.31 50.38 -30.73
C GLU A 316 -6.24 51.03 -32.12
N MET A 317 -5.99 50.24 -33.17
CA MET A 317 -5.98 50.72 -34.56
C MET A 317 -7.33 51.33 -34.94
N GLN A 318 -8.44 50.70 -34.55
CA GLN A 318 -9.78 51.22 -34.83
C GLN A 318 -10.03 52.53 -34.09
N GLN A 319 -9.67 52.60 -32.80
CA GLN A 319 -9.77 53.82 -32.01
C GLN A 319 -8.92 54.98 -32.58
N GLN A 320 -7.68 54.69 -33.01
CA GLN A 320 -6.83 55.67 -33.66
C GLN A 320 -7.41 56.13 -35.01
N THR A 321 -7.99 55.22 -35.78
CA THR A 321 -8.62 55.54 -37.07
C THR A 321 -9.84 56.44 -36.86
N GLU A 322 -10.67 56.17 -35.87
CA GLU A 322 -11.81 57.02 -35.49
C GLU A 322 -11.34 58.41 -35.02
N SER A 323 -10.28 58.45 -34.21
CA SER A 323 -9.67 59.71 -33.75
C SER A 323 -9.12 60.54 -34.91
N LEU A 324 -8.36 59.93 -35.83
CA LEU A 324 -7.86 60.56 -37.04
C LEU A 324 -9.00 61.05 -37.93
N THR A 325 -10.04 60.23 -38.11
CA THR A 325 -11.22 60.59 -38.92
C THR A 325 -11.93 61.80 -38.33
N ASN A 326 -12.11 61.83 -37.01
CA ASN A 326 -12.68 62.98 -36.32
C ASN A 326 -11.79 64.22 -36.44
N TYR A 327 -10.48 64.10 -36.29
CA TYR A 327 -9.55 65.22 -36.44
C TYR A 327 -9.58 65.80 -37.87
N ILE A 328 -9.58 64.94 -38.89
CA ILE A 328 -9.65 65.37 -40.29
C ILE A 328 -10.99 66.06 -40.59
N ASN A 329 -12.11 65.43 -40.20
CA ASN A 329 -13.43 65.91 -40.58
C ASN A 329 -13.89 67.12 -39.77
N ASN A 330 -13.60 67.17 -38.48
CA ASN A 330 -14.13 68.22 -37.61
C ASN A 330 -13.14 69.36 -37.43
N ASN A 331 -11.82 69.10 -37.46
CA ASN A 331 -10.83 70.15 -37.23
C ASN A 331 -10.26 70.66 -38.55
N LEU A 332 -9.63 69.79 -39.34
CA LEU A 332 -8.93 70.23 -40.56
C LEU A 332 -9.90 70.72 -41.63
N LYS A 333 -10.96 69.96 -41.94
CA LYS A 333 -11.94 70.36 -42.96
C LYS A 333 -12.65 71.66 -42.59
N ALA A 334 -13.01 71.83 -41.31
CA ALA A 334 -13.65 73.06 -40.83
C ALA A 334 -12.70 74.27 -40.97
N ALA A 335 -11.44 74.12 -40.53
CA ALA A 335 -10.43 75.18 -40.64
C ALA A 335 -10.15 75.56 -42.10
N ILE A 336 -10.04 74.57 -42.99
CA ILE A 336 -9.85 74.83 -44.43
C ILE A 336 -11.06 75.54 -45.02
N MET A 337 -12.29 75.13 -44.68
CA MET A 337 -13.50 75.80 -45.17
C MET A 337 -13.60 77.25 -44.70
N GLU A 338 -13.25 77.52 -43.45
CA GLU A 338 -13.21 78.88 -42.89
C GLU A 338 -12.16 79.74 -43.61
N GLN A 339 -10.94 79.21 -43.78
CA GLN A 339 -9.87 79.93 -44.46
C GLN A 339 -10.22 80.19 -45.92
N LEU A 340 -10.75 79.19 -46.65
CA LEU A 340 -11.17 79.35 -48.04
C LEU A 340 -12.31 80.35 -48.19
N GLY A 341 -13.28 80.35 -47.26
CA GLY A 341 -14.36 81.32 -47.21
C GLY A 341 -13.82 82.75 -47.05
N SER A 342 -12.91 82.96 -46.09
CA SER A 342 -12.29 84.26 -45.87
C SER A 342 -11.47 84.76 -47.07
N GLU A 343 -10.76 83.86 -47.75
CA GLU A 343 -9.97 84.18 -48.94
C GLU A 343 -10.86 84.55 -50.14
N MET A 344 -11.97 83.82 -50.33
CA MET A 344 -12.95 84.10 -51.36
C MET A 344 -13.64 85.45 -51.16
N ASP A 345 -14.07 85.75 -49.93
CA ASP A 345 -14.69 87.06 -49.60
C ASP A 345 -13.72 88.20 -49.87
N ASN A 346 -12.44 88.04 -49.49
CA ASN A 346 -11.39 89.02 -49.77
C ASN A 346 -11.18 89.22 -51.28
N ARG A 347 -11.09 88.14 -52.06
CA ARG A 347 -10.97 88.22 -53.52
C ARG A 347 -12.18 88.86 -54.18
N MET A 348 -13.39 88.53 -53.74
CA MET A 348 -14.63 89.08 -54.29
C MET A 348 -14.75 90.58 -54.01
N THR A 349 -14.30 91.00 -52.83
CA THR A 349 -14.19 92.41 -52.46
C THR A 349 -13.18 93.13 -53.37
N GLN A 350 -11.98 92.57 -53.57
CA GLN A 350 -10.96 93.15 -54.46
C GLN A 350 -11.42 93.25 -55.92
N LEU A 351 -12.07 92.20 -56.44
CA LEU A 351 -12.65 92.19 -57.79
C LEU A 351 -13.71 93.26 -57.94
N SER A 352 -14.60 93.41 -56.97
CA SER A 352 -15.64 94.45 -56.99
C SER A 352 -15.04 95.86 -57.04
N VAL A 353 -14.00 96.11 -56.23
CA VAL A 353 -13.28 97.40 -56.25
C VAL A 353 -12.61 97.64 -57.61
N SER A 354 -11.94 96.64 -58.17
CA SER A 354 -11.27 96.77 -59.48
C SER A 354 -12.26 96.97 -60.64
N LEU A 355 -13.40 96.27 -60.63
CA LEU A 355 -14.47 96.45 -61.60
C LEU A 355 -15.04 97.86 -61.56
N ASN A 356 -15.34 98.37 -60.36
CA ASN A 356 -15.83 99.74 -60.20
C ASN A 356 -14.82 100.76 -60.74
N GLN A 357 -13.53 100.60 -60.44
CA GLN A 357 -12.47 101.46 -60.98
C GLN A 357 -12.40 101.41 -62.51
N LYS A 358 -12.55 100.22 -63.12
CA LYS A 358 -12.58 100.09 -64.59
C LYS A 358 -13.83 100.73 -65.20
N PHE A 359 -14.99 100.60 -64.59
CA PHE A 359 -16.21 101.27 -65.06
C PHE A 359 -16.10 102.79 -64.97
N ASP A 360 -15.53 103.32 -63.90
CA ASP A 360 -15.26 104.75 -63.77
C ASP A 360 -14.28 105.24 -64.84
N GLN A 361 -13.22 104.48 -65.11
CA GLN A 361 -12.24 104.78 -66.16
C GLN A 361 -12.90 104.77 -67.55
N LEU A 362 -13.69 103.74 -67.86
CA LEU A 362 -14.39 103.62 -69.14
C LEU A 362 -15.41 104.77 -69.32
N GLY A 363 -16.08 105.17 -68.24
CA GLY A 363 -16.97 106.33 -68.25
C GLY A 363 -16.24 107.63 -68.59
N LYS A 364 -15.03 107.84 -68.06
CA LYS A 364 -14.17 108.98 -68.40
C LYS A 364 -13.70 108.92 -69.86
N ASP A 365 -13.15 107.79 -70.29
CA ASP A 365 -12.61 107.63 -71.64
C ASP A 365 -13.71 107.82 -72.71
N LEU A 366 -14.92 107.31 -72.44
CA LEU A 366 -16.07 107.50 -73.33
C LEU A 366 -16.52 108.97 -73.37
N SER A 367 -16.54 109.64 -72.22
CA SER A 367 -16.84 111.08 -72.13
C SER A 367 -15.83 111.90 -72.94
N GLU A 368 -14.54 111.62 -72.81
CA GLU A 368 -13.49 112.28 -73.58
C GLU A 368 -13.63 112.00 -75.07
N SER A 369 -13.84 110.74 -75.48
CA SER A 369 -13.98 110.40 -76.89
C SER A 369 -15.23 111.02 -77.53
N LEU A 370 -16.35 111.12 -76.81
CA LEU A 370 -17.55 111.78 -77.33
C LEU A 370 -17.35 113.29 -77.46
N TYR A 371 -16.63 113.90 -76.52
CA TYR A 371 -16.26 115.30 -76.59
C TYR A 371 -15.39 115.59 -77.83
N GLU A 372 -14.32 114.84 -78.05
CA GLU A 372 -13.44 115.04 -79.21
C GLU A 372 -14.14 114.73 -80.54
N LYS A 373 -14.76 113.54 -80.66
CA LYS A 373 -15.20 113.08 -81.98
C LYS A 373 -16.50 113.69 -82.43
N LEU A 374 -17.35 114.10 -81.50
CA LEU A 374 -18.72 114.51 -81.78
C LEU A 374 -18.90 115.99 -81.52
N TYR A 375 -18.53 116.46 -80.33
CA TYR A 375 -18.71 117.88 -79.98
C TYR A 375 -17.72 118.77 -80.74
N PHE A 376 -16.42 118.47 -80.66
CA PHE A 376 -15.38 119.31 -81.26
C PHE A 376 -15.48 119.31 -82.79
N ASN A 377 -15.59 118.14 -83.43
CA ASN A 377 -15.73 118.07 -84.89
C ASN A 377 -17.00 118.75 -85.42
N MET A 378 -18.12 118.66 -84.71
CA MET A 378 -19.34 119.33 -85.12
C MET A 378 -19.23 120.85 -84.96
N PHE A 379 -18.58 121.32 -83.88
CA PHE A 379 -18.25 122.72 -83.69
C PHE A 379 -17.33 123.25 -84.79
N ASP A 380 -16.26 122.53 -85.11
CA ASP A 380 -15.26 122.92 -86.11
C ASP A 380 -15.86 122.98 -87.53
N HIS A 381 -16.72 122.01 -87.88
CA HIS A 381 -17.44 122.04 -89.15
C HIS A 381 -18.45 123.20 -89.23
N LEU A 382 -19.17 123.50 -88.15
CA LEU A 382 -20.11 124.63 -88.12
C LEU A 382 -19.38 125.97 -88.17
N PHE A 383 -18.23 126.09 -87.50
CA PHE A 383 -17.41 127.29 -87.52
C PHE A 383 -16.88 127.59 -88.94
N ASN A 384 -16.34 126.57 -89.62
CA ASN A 384 -15.84 126.71 -90.98
C ASN A 384 -16.94 126.97 -92.03
N ALA A 385 -18.17 126.47 -91.83
CA ALA A 385 -19.28 126.64 -92.75
C ALA A 385 -19.96 128.02 -92.68
N LEU A 386 -19.77 128.77 -91.59
CA LEU A 386 -20.46 130.04 -91.33
C LEU A 386 -19.53 131.26 -91.31
N TYR A 387 -18.21 131.07 -91.40
CA TYR A 387 -17.25 132.16 -91.32
C TYR A 387 -17.06 132.85 -92.69
N VAL A 388 -17.46 134.13 -92.77
CA VAL A 388 -17.29 135.02 -93.94
C VAL A 388 -16.28 136.11 -93.59
N PRO A 389 -15.12 136.21 -94.26
CA PRO A 389 -14.20 137.34 -94.09
C PRO A 389 -14.63 138.57 -94.91
N GLU A 390 -14.65 139.76 -94.28
CA GLU A 390 -14.99 141.06 -94.88
C GLU A 390 -13.84 141.70 -95.70
N PRO A 391 -14.12 142.61 -96.67
CA PRO A 391 -13.15 143.15 -97.62
C PRO A 391 -12.32 144.34 -97.08
N GLU A 392 -11.03 144.39 -97.45
CA GLU A 392 -10.12 145.51 -97.13
C GLU A 392 -10.26 146.69 -98.11
N GLU A 393 -10.68 147.86 -97.61
CA GLU A 393 -10.57 149.17 -98.28
C GLU A 393 -9.24 149.88 -97.94
N LYS A 394 -8.79 150.67 -98.91
CA LYS A 394 -7.49 151.37 -99.07
C LYS A 394 -7.25 152.49 -98.05
N GLU A 395 -5.97 152.77 -97.75
CA GLU A 395 -5.36 154.12 -97.65
C GLU A 395 -3.84 153.98 -97.43
N TYR A 396 -2.95 154.36 -98.37
CA TYR A 396 -2.47 155.71 -98.73
C TYR A 396 -1.77 156.47 -97.58
N ILE A 397 -0.47 156.80 -97.74
CA ILE A 397 0.23 157.82 -96.94
C ILE A 397 1.22 158.56 -97.90
N PRO A 398 1.14 159.90 -98.10
CA PRO A 398 1.91 160.57 -99.17
C PRO A 398 3.13 161.42 -98.74
N LEU A 399 4.03 161.54 -99.74
CA LEU A 399 5.06 162.57 -100.07
C LEU A 399 6.43 162.51 -99.37
N ILE A 400 7.49 162.25 -100.18
CA ILE A 400 8.03 163.23 -101.14
C ILE A 400 8.03 162.62 -102.54
#